data_AF-A0A9P0BD94-F1
#
_entry.id   AF-A0A9P0BD94-F1
#
_cell.length_a   1.000
_cell.length_b   1.000
_cell.length_c   1.000
_cell.angle_alpha   90.00
_cell.angle_beta   90.00
_cell.angle_gamma   90.00
#
_symmetry.space_group_name_H-M   'P 1'
#
loop_
_entity.id
_entity.type
_entity.pdbx_description
1 polymer ?
#
loop_
_entity_poly.entity_id
_entity_poly.type
_entity_poly.pdbx_seq_one_letter_code
_entity_poly.pdbx_strand_id
1 'polypeptide(L)'
;MSERVPPLLRKILNADIKITKKFVVLANNFLPLKSLRVHYKALEISCHGIPWFAFWIAFTWFFNNTSLVQLQVNMLIGLFLDIVLIALTKAFFRRRRPTSNKDDALGQIGPDVFSFPSGHASRAAMVAFVFINLYPLPIFCIPPLLAWTTSICISRVLMLRHHLLDVAAGVLLGILEGVILSIIWLEQSTAVSLMSYISDEKLDGGEFHV
;
A
#
# COMPACT_ATOMS: atom_id res chain seq x y z
N MET A 1 -15.97 15.75 -18.82
CA MET A 1 -15.99 14.32 -18.43
C MET A 1 -17.12 13.95 -17.45
N SER A 2 -18.15 14.80 -17.28
CA SER A 2 -19.25 14.60 -16.30
C SER A 2 -20.45 13.79 -16.84
N GLU A 3 -20.45 13.40 -18.12
CA GLU A 3 -21.67 12.90 -18.79
C GLU A 3 -21.83 11.37 -18.83
N ARG A 4 -20.85 10.58 -18.35
CA ARG A 4 -20.87 9.11 -18.44
C ARG A 4 -20.98 8.35 -17.11
N VAL A 5 -21.31 9.03 -16.01
CA VAL A 5 -21.48 8.35 -14.70
C VAL A 5 -22.97 8.08 -14.48
N PRO A 6 -23.40 6.82 -14.28
CA PRO A 6 -24.80 6.49 -14.02
C PRO A 6 -25.38 7.31 -12.86
N PRO A 7 -26.67 7.72 -12.90
CA PRO A 7 -27.26 8.58 -11.88
C PRO A 7 -27.14 8.03 -10.45
N LEU A 8 -27.31 6.71 -10.30
CA LEU A 8 -27.16 6.02 -9.02
C LEU A 8 -25.73 6.14 -8.48
N LEU A 9 -24.74 5.88 -9.33
CA LEU A 9 -23.32 5.98 -8.94
C LEU A 9 -22.96 7.41 -8.57
N ARG A 10 -23.47 8.41 -9.30
CA ARG A 10 -23.28 9.82 -8.96
C ARG A 10 -23.88 10.16 -7.59
N LYS A 11 -25.05 9.62 -7.25
CA LYS A 11 -25.67 9.80 -5.93
C LYS A 11 -24.82 9.20 -4.82
N ILE A 12 -24.28 7.99 -5.02
CA ILE A 12 -23.38 7.32 -4.07
C ILE A 12 -22.10 8.14 -3.87
N LEU A 13 -21.45 8.56 -4.96
CA LEU A 13 -20.21 9.36 -4.88
C LEU A 13 -20.44 10.71 -4.17
N ASN A 14 -21.58 11.37 -4.42
CA ASN A 14 -21.94 12.60 -3.72
C ASN A 14 -22.20 12.38 -2.23
N ALA A 15 -22.82 11.24 -1.87
CA ALA A 15 -23.02 10.86 -0.48
C ALA A 15 -21.67 10.61 0.21
N ASP A 16 -20.77 9.87 -0.42
CA ASP A 16 -19.41 9.59 0.08
C ASP A 16 -18.61 10.88 0.33
N ILE A 17 -18.69 11.87 -0.57
CA ILE A 17 -18.08 13.19 -0.35
C ILE A 17 -18.63 13.85 0.93
N LYS A 18 -19.96 13.85 1.11
CA LYS A 18 -20.61 14.49 2.28
C LYS A 18 -20.26 13.76 3.58
N ILE A 19 -20.32 12.43 3.57
CA ILE A 19 -20.01 11.59 4.72
C ILE A 19 -18.54 11.73 5.10
N THR A 20 -17.63 11.69 4.12
CA THR A 20 -16.19 11.92 4.34
C THR A 20 -15.94 13.26 5.03
N LYS A 21 -16.53 14.36 4.55
CA LYS A 21 -16.36 15.68 5.17
C LYS A 21 -16.88 15.72 6.61
N LYS A 22 -18.07 15.16 6.86
CA LYS A 22 -18.64 15.08 8.22
C LYS A 22 -17.76 14.25 9.16
N PHE A 23 -17.26 13.11 8.68
CA PHE A 23 -16.33 12.27 9.43
C PHE A 23 -15.08 13.04 9.82
N VAL A 24 -14.45 13.77 8.89
CA VAL A 24 -13.24 14.55 9.20
C VAL A 24 -13.51 15.64 10.23
N VAL A 25 -14.63 16.36 10.13
CA VAL A 25 -15.00 17.38 11.13
C VAL A 25 -15.19 16.75 12.51
N LEU A 26 -15.94 15.65 12.59
CA LEU A 26 -16.18 14.94 13.85
C LEU A 26 -14.86 14.40 14.44
N ALA A 27 -14.05 13.75 13.62
CA ALA A 27 -12.79 13.15 14.04
C ALA A 27 -11.78 14.18 14.58
N ASN A 28 -11.77 15.41 14.06
CA ASN A 28 -10.90 16.47 14.56
C ASN A 28 -11.23 16.91 16.01
N ASN A 29 -12.42 16.60 16.52
CA ASN A 29 -12.80 16.86 17.90
C ASN A 29 -12.27 15.80 18.88
N PHE A 30 -11.74 14.68 18.38
CA PHE A 30 -11.16 13.62 19.20
C PHE A 30 -9.63 13.71 19.19
N LEU A 31 -9.03 13.86 20.38
CA LEU A 31 -7.58 14.09 20.53
C LEU A 31 -6.69 13.05 19.81
N PRO A 32 -6.95 11.73 19.88
CA PRO A 32 -6.12 10.73 19.20
C PRO A 32 -6.15 10.88 17.68
N LEU A 33 -7.34 11.14 17.11
CA LEU A 33 -7.52 11.32 15.67
C LEU A 33 -6.90 12.64 15.20
N LYS A 34 -6.99 13.69 16.02
CA LYS A 34 -6.27 14.95 15.79
C LYS A 34 -4.76 14.73 15.76
N SER A 35 -4.20 13.89 16.63
CA SER A 35 -2.76 13.56 16.61
C SER A 35 -2.35 12.85 15.31
N LEU A 36 -3.16 11.93 14.79
CA LEU A 36 -2.91 11.27 13.49
C LEU A 36 -2.83 12.29 12.34
N ARG A 37 -3.64 13.36 12.40
CA ARG A 37 -3.57 14.46 11.44
C ARG A 37 -2.30 15.28 11.56
N VAL A 38 -1.75 15.45 12.76
CA VAL A 38 -0.48 16.18 12.97
C VAL A 38 0.71 15.34 12.50
N HIS A 39 0.73 14.05 12.84
CA HIS A 39 1.83 13.12 12.54
C HIS A 39 1.64 12.36 11.22
N TYR A 40 0.75 12.83 10.35
CA TYR A 40 0.37 12.11 9.13
C TYR A 40 1.55 11.84 8.20
N LYS A 41 2.59 12.69 8.20
CA LYS A 41 3.78 12.51 7.36
C LYS A 41 4.55 11.25 7.73
N ALA A 42 4.68 10.96 9.04
CA ALA A 42 5.33 9.74 9.51
C ALA A 42 4.54 8.50 9.07
N LEU A 43 3.21 8.54 9.20
CA LEU A 43 2.31 7.50 8.71
C LEU A 43 2.36 7.34 7.18
N GLU A 44 2.45 8.46 6.47
CA GLU A 44 2.55 8.46 5.03
C GLU A 44 3.82 7.79 4.55
N ILE A 45 4.97 8.19 5.11
CA ILE A 45 6.28 7.61 4.80
C ILE A 45 6.32 6.13 5.19
N SER A 46 5.79 5.77 6.37
CA SER A 46 5.81 4.39 6.87
C SER A 46 4.96 3.42 6.08
N CYS A 47 4.16 3.87 5.11
CA CYS A 47 3.44 3.02 4.17
C CYS A 47 3.54 3.55 2.73
N HIS A 48 4.55 4.37 2.41
CA HIS A 48 4.76 4.87 1.05
C HIS A 48 5.47 3.81 0.19
N GLY A 49 5.04 3.67 -1.08
CA GLY A 49 5.56 2.64 -1.98
C GLY A 49 7.07 2.72 -2.18
N ILE A 50 7.59 3.90 -2.54
CA ILE A 50 9.03 4.12 -2.77
C ILE A 50 9.91 3.73 -1.55
N PRO A 51 9.73 4.29 -0.34
CA PRO A 51 10.47 3.85 0.84
C PRO A 51 10.34 2.36 1.16
N TRP A 52 9.14 1.78 1.01
CA TRP A 52 8.93 0.35 1.25
C TRP A 52 9.70 -0.53 0.28
N PHE A 53 9.64 -0.23 -1.02
CA PHE A 53 10.42 -0.94 -2.02
C PHE A 53 11.92 -0.84 -1.76
N ALA A 54 12.41 0.37 -1.54
CA ALA A 54 13.82 0.60 -1.23
C ALA A 54 14.25 -0.17 0.03
N PHE A 55 13.41 -0.16 1.08
CA PHE A 55 13.65 -0.92 2.30
C PHE A 55 13.73 -2.43 2.03
N TRP A 56 12.77 -3.02 1.31
CA TRP A 56 12.77 -4.46 1.06
C TRP A 56 13.93 -4.92 0.15
N ILE A 57 14.31 -4.11 -0.84
CA ILE A 57 15.50 -4.37 -1.66
C ILE A 57 16.75 -4.34 -0.79
N ALA A 58 16.92 -3.28 0.02
CA ALA A 58 18.06 -3.15 0.92
C ALA A 58 18.09 -4.28 1.97
N PHE A 59 16.94 -4.64 2.54
CA PHE A 59 16.80 -5.72 3.51
C PHE A 59 17.22 -7.06 2.90
N THR A 60 16.80 -7.34 1.65
CA THR A 60 17.21 -8.54 0.91
C THR A 60 18.73 -8.57 0.69
N TRP A 61 19.34 -7.43 0.34
CA TRP A 61 20.79 -7.36 0.10
C TRP A 61 21.60 -7.49 1.39
N PHE A 62 21.30 -6.71 2.42
CA PHE A 62 22.09 -6.66 3.65
C PHE A 62 21.87 -7.87 4.55
N PHE A 63 20.69 -8.50 4.51
CA PHE A 63 20.35 -9.65 5.33
C PHE A 63 20.16 -10.88 4.45
N ASN A 64 21.27 -11.39 3.91
CA ASN A 64 21.33 -12.65 3.17
C ASN A 64 21.26 -13.85 4.13
N ASN A 65 20.11 -14.00 4.81
CA ASN A 65 19.81 -15.16 5.64
C ASN A 65 18.79 -16.01 4.91
N THR A 66 19.15 -17.27 4.62
CA THR A 66 18.29 -18.23 3.93
C THR A 66 16.91 -18.31 4.56
N SER A 67 16.78 -18.25 5.89
CA SER A 67 15.46 -18.33 6.55
C SER A 67 14.52 -17.15 6.26
N LEU A 68 15.04 -16.02 5.78
CA LEU A 68 14.28 -14.81 5.48
C LEU A 68 13.99 -14.64 3.99
N VAL A 69 14.71 -15.37 3.13
CA VAL A 69 14.62 -15.23 1.66
C VAL A 69 13.20 -15.43 1.15
N GLN A 70 12.46 -16.42 1.68
CA GLN A 70 11.07 -16.65 1.28
C GLN A 70 10.20 -15.41 1.54
N LEU A 71 10.32 -14.80 2.72
CA LEU A 71 9.57 -13.59 3.06
C LEU A 71 10.01 -12.41 2.18
N GLN A 72 11.32 -12.21 2.03
CA GLN A 72 11.90 -11.10 1.25
C GLN A 72 11.41 -11.09 -0.20
N VAL A 73 11.53 -12.23 -0.89
CA VAL A 73 11.14 -12.37 -2.30
C VAL A 73 9.63 -12.21 -2.47
N ASN A 74 8.82 -12.91 -1.67
CA ASN A 74 7.37 -12.83 -1.78
C ASN A 74 6.83 -11.43 -1.44
N MET A 75 7.47 -10.71 -0.50
CA MET A 75 7.12 -9.33 -0.20
C MET A 75 7.42 -8.37 -1.35
N LEU A 76 8.55 -8.55 -2.06
CA LEU A 76 8.85 -7.78 -3.26
C LEU A 76 7.84 -8.06 -4.39
N ILE A 77 7.47 -9.32 -4.60
CA ILE A 77 6.42 -9.71 -5.55
C ILE A 77 5.09 -9.04 -5.19
N GLY A 78 4.71 -9.07 -3.90
CA GLY A 78 3.50 -8.43 -3.40
C GLY A 78 3.47 -6.93 -3.60
N LEU A 79 4.56 -6.24 -3.28
CA LEU A 79 4.66 -4.80 -3.50
C LEU A 79 4.60 -4.45 -4.99
N PHE A 80 5.16 -5.30 -5.86
CA PHE A 80 5.08 -5.11 -7.31
C PHE A 80 3.64 -5.28 -7.81
N LEU A 81 2.95 -6.32 -7.34
CA LEU A 81 1.55 -6.55 -7.60
C LEU A 81 0.68 -5.34 -7.17
N ASP A 82 0.89 -4.81 -5.96
CA ASP A 82 0.19 -3.63 -5.44
C ASP A 82 0.39 -2.41 -6.35
N ILE A 83 1.63 -2.11 -6.76
CA ILE A 83 1.88 -0.98 -7.68
C ILE A 83 1.13 -1.16 -9.00
N VAL A 84 1.19 -2.35 -9.60
CA VAL A 84 0.55 -2.63 -10.89
C VAL A 84 -0.96 -2.50 -10.79
N LEU A 85 -1.59 -3.18 -9.82
CA LEU A 85 -3.04 -3.17 -9.65
C LEU A 85 -3.57 -1.78 -9.28
N ILE A 86 -2.88 -1.05 -8.41
CA ILE A 86 -3.22 0.34 -8.08
C ILE A 86 -3.11 1.22 -9.31
N ALA A 87 -2.02 1.14 -10.07
CA ALA A 87 -1.83 1.98 -11.26
C ALA A 87 -2.92 1.72 -12.32
N LEU A 88 -3.23 0.45 -12.61
CA LEU A 88 -4.27 0.06 -13.55
C LEU A 88 -5.65 0.54 -13.10
N THR A 89 -5.98 0.31 -11.83
CA THR A 89 -7.29 0.68 -11.27
C THR A 89 -7.47 2.20 -11.24
N LYS A 90 -6.43 2.95 -10.83
CA LYS A 90 -6.44 4.42 -10.86
C LYS A 90 -6.57 4.96 -12.29
N ALA A 91 -5.87 4.36 -13.25
CA ALA A 91 -5.94 4.75 -14.66
C ALA A 91 -7.33 4.49 -15.28
N PHE A 92 -8.05 3.47 -14.80
CA PHE A 92 -9.39 3.12 -15.23
C PHE A 92 -10.46 4.06 -14.64
N PHE A 93 -10.51 4.20 -13.31
CA PHE A 93 -11.58 4.96 -12.64
C PHE A 93 -11.38 6.47 -12.66
N ARG A 94 -10.13 6.94 -12.64
CA ARG A 94 -9.75 8.36 -12.70
C ARG A 94 -10.52 9.28 -11.74
N ARG A 95 -10.87 8.78 -10.55
CA ARG A 95 -11.62 9.52 -9.54
C ARG A 95 -10.78 10.69 -9.00
N ARG A 96 -11.39 11.86 -8.86
CA ARG A 96 -10.74 13.06 -8.28
C ARG A 96 -10.63 12.98 -6.76
N ARG A 97 -9.51 13.47 -6.21
CA ARG A 97 -9.25 13.60 -4.77
C ARG A 97 -10.19 14.62 -4.08
N PRO A 98 -10.46 14.47 -2.76
CA PRO A 98 -11.32 15.40 -2.01
C PRO A 98 -10.81 16.85 -1.96
N THR A 99 -9.48 17.04 -1.90
CA THR A 99 -8.81 18.35 -1.99
C THR A 99 -7.60 18.28 -2.91
N SER A 100 -7.37 19.33 -3.70
CA SER A 100 -6.12 19.50 -4.46
C SER A 100 -5.07 20.09 -3.52
N ASN A 101 -4.51 19.29 -2.62
CA ASN A 101 -3.49 19.77 -1.70
C ASN A 101 -2.20 20.05 -2.49
N LYS A 102 -1.76 21.31 -2.56
CA LYS A 102 -0.56 21.73 -3.30
C LYS A 102 0.75 21.29 -2.64
N ASP A 103 0.69 20.93 -1.36
CA ASP A 103 1.87 20.58 -0.54
C ASP A 103 2.33 19.13 -0.68
N ASP A 104 1.68 18.34 -1.54
CA ASP A 104 2.00 16.93 -1.77
C ASP A 104 2.91 16.78 -2.99
N ALA A 105 4.17 17.22 -2.87
CA ALA A 105 5.11 17.22 -4.00
C ALA A 105 5.36 15.81 -4.57
N LEU A 106 5.30 14.78 -3.71
CA LEU A 106 5.50 13.37 -4.12
C LEU A 106 4.22 12.74 -4.68
N GLY A 107 3.04 13.06 -4.16
CA GLY A 107 1.75 12.54 -4.65
C GLY A 107 1.18 13.27 -5.87
N GLN A 108 1.93 14.18 -6.49
CA GLN A 108 1.54 14.93 -7.70
C GLN A 108 2.09 14.33 -9.00
N ILE A 109 2.86 13.24 -8.94
CA ILE A 109 3.50 12.63 -10.11
C ILE A 109 2.83 11.29 -10.44
N GLY A 110 2.47 11.08 -11.71
CA GLY A 110 1.98 9.81 -12.23
C GLY A 110 0.55 9.43 -11.78
N PRO A 111 0.24 8.14 -11.55
CA PRO A 111 -1.12 7.68 -11.24
C PRO A 111 -1.64 8.23 -9.90
N ASP A 112 -0.79 8.83 -9.08
CA ASP A 112 -1.19 9.42 -7.81
C ASP A 112 -2.09 10.64 -7.94
N VAL A 113 -2.26 11.24 -9.12
CA VAL A 113 -3.28 12.27 -9.34
C VAL A 113 -4.70 11.79 -9.01
N PHE A 114 -4.98 10.48 -9.13
CA PHE A 114 -6.29 9.90 -8.86
C PHE A 114 -6.43 9.35 -7.44
N SER A 115 -7.65 9.43 -6.89
CA SER A 115 -7.95 9.06 -5.51
C SER A 115 -8.38 7.61 -5.32
N PHE A 116 -8.99 6.99 -6.34
CA PHE A 116 -9.57 5.66 -6.20
C PHE A 116 -8.74 4.59 -6.91
N PRO A 117 -8.39 3.48 -6.22
CA PRO A 117 -8.48 3.24 -4.77
C PRO A 117 -7.30 3.87 -4.01
N SER A 118 -7.34 3.82 -2.68
CA SER A 118 -6.23 4.25 -1.82
C SER A 118 -5.10 3.21 -1.82
N GLY A 119 -3.96 3.54 -2.44
CA GLY A 119 -2.77 2.67 -2.48
C GLY A 119 -2.15 2.43 -1.11
N HIS A 120 -2.10 3.44 -0.22
CA HIS A 120 -1.66 3.24 1.17
C HIS A 120 -2.55 2.25 1.93
N ALA A 121 -3.87 2.28 1.68
CA ALA A 121 -4.78 1.34 2.34
C ALA A 121 -4.64 -0.08 1.78
N SER A 122 -4.44 -0.23 0.46
CA SER A 122 -4.17 -1.51 -0.19
C SER A 122 -2.91 -2.16 0.36
N ARG A 123 -1.78 -1.46 0.29
CA ARG A 123 -0.51 -1.96 0.81
C ARG A 123 -0.57 -2.32 2.29
N ALA A 124 -1.15 -1.48 3.13
CA ALA A 124 -1.25 -1.76 4.57
C ALA A 124 -2.12 -3.00 4.86
N ALA A 125 -3.17 -3.24 4.07
CA ALA A 125 -4.01 -4.42 4.17
C ALA A 125 -3.32 -5.68 3.63
N MET A 126 -2.61 -5.58 2.49
CA MET A 126 -1.81 -6.68 1.93
C MET A 126 -0.71 -7.11 2.91
N VAL A 127 0.04 -6.15 3.47
CA VAL A 127 1.06 -6.42 4.49
C VAL A 127 0.45 -7.11 5.72
N ALA A 128 -0.69 -6.62 6.20
CA ALA A 128 -1.39 -7.24 7.31
C ALA A 128 -1.83 -8.67 6.97
N PHE A 129 -2.35 -8.90 5.77
CA PHE A 129 -2.75 -10.22 5.31
C PHE A 129 -1.57 -11.19 5.29
N VAL A 130 -0.42 -10.78 4.74
CA VAL A 130 0.80 -11.60 4.71
C VAL A 130 1.20 -12.01 6.13
N PHE A 131 1.34 -11.05 7.04
CA PHE A 131 1.81 -11.32 8.40
C PHE A 131 0.79 -11.97 9.34
N ILE A 132 -0.46 -12.10 8.91
CA ILE A 132 -1.49 -12.86 9.64
C ILE A 132 -1.63 -14.27 9.08
N ASN A 133 -1.55 -14.45 7.76
CA ASN A 133 -1.96 -15.70 7.11
C ASN A 133 -0.82 -16.47 6.42
N LEU A 134 0.15 -15.78 5.80
CA LEU A 134 1.16 -16.41 4.94
C LEU A 134 2.50 -16.56 5.64
N TYR A 135 2.86 -15.57 6.45
CA TYR A 135 4.05 -15.56 7.29
C TYR A 135 3.68 -15.07 8.69
N PRO A 136 2.95 -15.87 9.49
CA PRO A 136 2.34 -15.42 10.73
C PRO A 136 3.36 -14.89 11.73
N LEU A 137 3.18 -13.64 12.16
CA LEU A 137 3.94 -13.09 13.28
C LEU A 137 3.44 -13.68 14.61
N PRO A 138 4.26 -13.63 15.68
CA PRO A 138 3.79 -13.94 17.02
C PRO A 138 2.53 -13.15 17.38
N ILE A 139 1.61 -13.77 18.11
CA ILE A 139 0.27 -13.21 18.37
C ILE A 139 0.30 -11.80 18.99
N PHE A 140 1.31 -11.49 19.80
CA PHE A 140 1.48 -10.16 20.42
C PHE A 140 1.86 -9.05 19.42
N CYS A 141 2.36 -9.41 18.23
CA CYS A 141 2.65 -8.47 17.13
C CYS A 141 1.42 -8.11 16.29
N ILE A 142 0.34 -8.90 16.38
CA ILE A 142 -0.87 -8.70 15.57
C ILE A 142 -1.62 -7.41 15.97
N PRO A 143 -1.85 -7.09 17.26
CA PRO A 143 -2.54 -5.85 17.62
C PRO A 143 -1.80 -4.58 17.16
N PRO A 144 -0.46 -4.45 17.34
CA PRO A 144 0.29 -3.32 16.77
C PRO A 144 0.19 -3.21 15.24
N LEU A 145 0.24 -4.34 14.52
CA LEU A 145 0.10 -4.38 13.07
C LEU A 145 -1.27 -3.86 12.63
N LEU A 146 -2.36 -4.34 13.24
CA LEU A 146 -3.72 -3.88 12.94
C LEU A 146 -3.93 -2.41 13.33
N ALA A 147 -3.32 -1.96 14.44
CA ALA A 147 -3.34 -0.56 14.85
C ALA A 147 -2.62 0.34 13.83
N TRP A 148 -1.48 -0.10 13.30
CA TRP A 148 -0.77 0.59 12.21
C TRP A 148 -1.63 0.64 10.94
N THR A 149 -2.15 -0.50 10.46
CA THR A 149 -3.01 -0.55 9.26
C THR A 149 -4.24 0.36 9.40
N THR A 150 -4.88 0.35 10.56
CA THR A 150 -6.04 1.22 10.83
C THR A 150 -5.64 2.71 10.87
N SER A 151 -4.50 3.03 11.48
CA SER A 151 -3.97 4.39 11.55
C SER A 151 -3.62 4.94 10.15
N ILE A 152 -3.04 4.11 9.27
CA ILE A 152 -2.82 4.45 7.87
C ILE A 152 -4.14 4.81 7.20
N CYS A 153 -5.14 3.93 7.27
CA CYS A 153 -6.45 4.12 6.64
C CYS A 153 -7.13 5.41 7.10
N ILE A 154 -7.20 5.62 8.42
CA ILE A 154 -7.80 6.83 9.01
C ILE A 154 -7.04 8.08 8.56
N SER A 155 -5.71 8.06 8.58
CA SER A 155 -4.91 9.24 8.20
C SER A 155 -5.21 9.70 6.77
N ARG A 156 -5.48 8.79 5.83
CA ARG A 156 -5.77 9.13 4.42
C ARG A 156 -7.07 9.94 4.29
N VAL A 157 -8.06 9.64 5.13
CA VAL A 157 -9.34 10.35 5.18
C VAL A 157 -9.18 11.68 5.91
N LEU A 158 -8.50 11.71 7.05
CA LEU A 158 -8.29 12.93 7.85
C LEU A 158 -7.49 14.00 7.11
N MET A 159 -6.56 13.59 6.26
CA MET A 159 -5.78 14.47 5.40
C MET A 159 -6.52 14.89 4.13
N LEU A 160 -7.78 14.45 3.96
CA LEU A 160 -8.60 14.71 2.78
C LEU A 160 -7.91 14.31 1.45
N ARG A 161 -7.00 13.32 1.51
CA ARG A 161 -6.35 12.75 0.32
C ARG A 161 -7.23 11.72 -0.37
N HIS A 162 -8.07 11.04 0.40
CA HIS A 162 -8.97 9.99 -0.06
C HIS A 162 -10.37 10.15 0.55
N HIS A 163 -11.37 9.71 -0.20
CA HIS A 163 -12.72 9.51 0.34
C HIS A 163 -12.80 8.19 1.10
N LEU A 164 -13.86 8.01 1.91
CA LEU A 164 -14.07 6.77 2.66
C LEU A 164 -14.17 5.54 1.72
N LEU A 165 -14.89 5.66 0.60
CA LEU A 165 -14.96 4.56 -0.37
C LEU A 165 -13.61 4.26 -1.05
N ASP A 166 -12.73 5.25 -1.20
CA ASP A 166 -11.39 5.02 -1.75
C ASP A 166 -10.55 4.16 -0.80
N VAL A 167 -10.66 4.41 0.51
CA VAL A 167 -9.99 3.64 1.55
C VAL A 167 -10.57 2.25 1.68
N ALA A 168 -11.90 2.12 1.71
CA ALA A 168 -12.57 0.82 1.77
C ALA A 168 -12.20 -0.07 0.56
N ALA A 169 -12.24 0.48 -0.65
CA ALA A 169 -11.82 -0.24 -1.85
C ALA A 169 -10.33 -0.58 -1.83
N GLY A 170 -9.47 0.30 -1.28
CA GLY A 170 -8.07 0.00 -1.06
C GLY A 170 -7.87 -1.21 -0.14
N VAL A 171 -8.54 -1.25 1.02
CA VAL A 171 -8.46 -2.41 1.94
C VAL A 171 -8.91 -3.69 1.24
N LEU A 172 -10.01 -3.66 0.50
CA LEU A 172 -10.50 -4.83 -0.24
C LEU A 172 -9.49 -5.29 -1.31
N LEU A 173 -8.88 -4.35 -2.04
CA LEU A 173 -7.85 -4.66 -3.02
C LEU A 173 -6.60 -5.26 -2.36
N GLY A 174 -6.17 -4.75 -1.21
CA GLY A 174 -5.04 -5.30 -0.48
C GLY A 174 -5.28 -6.72 0.06
N ILE A 175 -6.52 -7.01 0.49
CA ILE A 175 -6.91 -8.38 0.84
C ILE A 175 -6.90 -9.28 -0.40
N LEU A 176 -7.41 -8.80 -1.54
CA LEU A 176 -7.36 -9.52 -2.81
C LEU A 176 -5.91 -9.80 -3.25
N GLU A 177 -5.02 -8.82 -3.14
CA GLU A 177 -3.58 -8.98 -3.37
C GLU A 177 -2.98 -10.05 -2.47
N GLY A 178 -3.35 -10.06 -1.18
CA GLY A 178 -2.96 -11.10 -0.23
C GLY A 178 -3.43 -12.50 -0.65
N VAL A 179 -4.66 -12.64 -1.14
CA VAL A 179 -5.20 -13.91 -1.67
C VAL A 179 -4.48 -14.32 -2.96
N ILE A 180 -4.19 -13.38 -3.87
CA ILE A 180 -3.41 -13.68 -5.06
C ILE A 180 -2.01 -14.17 -4.66
N LEU A 181 -1.36 -13.48 -3.72
CA LEU A 181 -0.07 -13.86 -3.17
C LEU A 181 -0.11 -15.25 -2.52
N SER A 182 -1.19 -15.63 -1.83
CA SER A 182 -1.30 -16.97 -1.26
C SER A 182 -1.29 -18.07 -2.32
N ILE A 183 -1.78 -17.77 -3.53
CA ILE A 183 -1.82 -18.72 -4.65
C ILE A 183 -0.45 -18.84 -5.32
N ILE A 184 0.29 -17.74 -5.43
CA ILE A 184 1.61 -17.68 -6.09
C ILE A 184 2.78 -17.67 -5.09
N TRP A 185 2.54 -18.00 -3.83
CA TRP A 185 3.52 -17.91 -2.77
C TRP A 185 4.68 -18.87 -3.04
N LEU A 186 5.89 -18.33 -3.21
CA LEU A 186 7.06 -19.15 -3.47
C LEU A 186 7.46 -19.92 -2.22
N GLU A 187 7.73 -21.21 -2.39
CA GLU A 187 8.35 -22.03 -1.36
C GLU A 187 9.79 -21.59 -1.10
N GLN A 188 10.29 -21.94 0.08
CA GLN A 188 11.63 -21.58 0.54
C GLN A 188 12.73 -22.00 -0.44
N SER A 189 12.65 -23.21 -1.01
CA SER A 189 13.62 -23.73 -1.99
C SER A 189 13.59 -22.92 -3.29
N THR A 190 12.40 -22.61 -3.81
CA THR A 190 12.21 -21.81 -5.02
C THR A 190 12.70 -20.38 -4.84
N ALA A 191 12.38 -19.75 -3.71
CA ALA A 191 12.83 -18.39 -3.40
C ALA A 191 14.37 -18.30 -3.30
N VAL A 192 15.01 -19.31 -2.69
CA VAL A 192 16.48 -19.39 -2.63
C VAL A 192 17.09 -19.59 -4.01
N SER A 193 16.51 -20.48 -4.83
CA SER A 193 16.99 -20.71 -6.20
C SER A 193 16.85 -19.46 -7.09
N LEU A 194 15.79 -18.68 -6.91
CA LEU A 194 15.60 -17.42 -7.62
C LEU A 194 16.65 -16.39 -7.19
N MET A 195 16.88 -16.26 -5.89
CA MET A 195 17.87 -15.32 -5.36
C MET A 195 19.30 -15.71 -5.74
N SER A 196 19.64 -17.00 -5.78
CA SER A 196 20.96 -17.45 -6.24
C SER A 196 21.17 -17.11 -7.71
N TYR A 197 20.18 -17.38 -8.58
CA TYR A 197 20.27 -17.04 -10.00
C TYR A 197 20.52 -15.54 -10.25
N ILE A 198 19.79 -14.67 -9.55
CA ILE A 198 19.97 -13.21 -9.62
C ILE A 198 21.34 -12.76 -9.07
N SER A 199 21.91 -13.52 -8.12
CA SER A 199 23.19 -13.20 -7.50
C SER A 199 24.38 -13.71 -8.33
N ASP A 200 24.24 -14.86 -8.97
CA ASP A 200 25.29 -15.49 -9.77
C ASP A 200 25.55 -14.73 -11.08
N GLU A 201 24.52 -14.11 -11.69
CA GLU A 201 24.71 -13.19 -12.83
C GLU A 201 25.65 -12.01 -12.50
N LYS A 202 25.83 -11.64 -11.22
CA LYS A 202 26.77 -10.59 -10.81
C LYS A 202 28.22 -11.04 -10.82
N LEU A 203 28.50 -12.35 -10.76
CA LEU A 203 29.87 -12.88 -10.77
C LEU A 203 30.40 -12.98 -12.21
N ASP A 204 29.55 -13.34 -13.18
CA ASP A 204 29.95 -13.44 -14.59
C ASP A 204 30.21 -12.09 -15.27
N GLY A 205 29.71 -10.97 -14.70
CA GLY A 205 29.96 -9.62 -15.21
C GLY A 205 31.26 -8.96 -14.71
N GLY A 206 31.98 -9.60 -13.77
CA GLY A 206 33.19 -9.07 -13.13
C GLY A 206 34.51 -9.61 -13.69
N GLU A 207 34.47 -10.66 -14.51
CA GLU A 207 35.65 -11.25 -15.16
C GLU A 207 35.78 -10.81 -16.62
N PHE A 208 35.90 -9.51 -16.85
CA PHE A 208 36.64 -9.04 -18.03
C PHE A 208 38.08 -8.80 -17.60
N HIS A 209 38.89 -9.85 -17.78
CA HIS A 209 40.33 -9.77 -17.85
C HIS A 209 40.76 -8.66 -18.84
N VAL A 210 41.47 -7.64 -18.35
CA VAL A 210 42.86 -7.21 -18.68
C VAL A 210 43.20 -5.99 -17.82
#